data_AF-A0A2R6N4P1-F1
#
_entry.id   AF-A0A2R6N4P1-F1
#
_cell.length_a   1.000
_cell.length_b   1.000
_cell.length_c   1.000
_cell.angle_alpha   90.00
_cell.angle_beta   90.00
_cell.angle_gamma   90.00
#
_symmetry.space_group_name_H-M   'P 1'
#
loop_
_entity.id
_entity.type
_entity.pdbx_description
1 polymer ?
#
loop_
_entity_poly.entity_id
_entity_poly.type
_entity_poly.pdbx_seq_one_letter_code
_entity_poly.pdbx_strand_id
1 'polypeptide(L)'
;MIRYVLAVVLTAALVGIGWAGLDHAAAVRSEQQVENQVAAIDAAAVSLLANDDPPATGQDGARRVLELDFPHGGLTSDAVETLHIRPTAGNVSVAEYTFDGRATHTLTIQAPIRDGNTNTTATVDLSGETGTATVVLTLEAEDGAEYVELRVPTDR
;
A
#
# COMPACT_ATOMS: atom_id res chain seq x y z
N MET A 1 -17.37 23.20 45.98
CA MET A 1 -17.78 22.91 44.57
C MET A 1 -16.75 23.36 43.54
N ILE A 2 -16.04 24.49 43.74
CA ILE A 2 -15.00 24.98 42.79
C ILE A 2 -13.88 23.96 42.51
N ARG A 3 -13.46 23.16 43.51
CA ARG A 3 -12.46 22.10 43.36
C ARG A 3 -12.86 21.01 42.36
N TYR A 4 -14.14 20.67 42.26
CA TYR A 4 -14.63 19.67 41.32
C TYR A 4 -14.68 20.21 39.90
N VAL A 5 -15.12 21.47 39.73
CA VAL A 5 -15.10 22.15 38.43
C VAL A 5 -13.67 22.25 37.89
N LEU A 6 -12.73 22.62 38.76
CA LEU A 6 -11.32 22.73 38.37
C LEU A 6 -10.71 21.37 37.99
N ALA A 7 -11.09 20.30 38.70
CA ALA A 7 -10.68 18.94 38.35
C ALA A 7 -11.27 18.49 37.01
N VAL A 8 -12.55 18.78 36.73
CA VAL A 8 -13.20 18.43 35.46
C VAL A 8 -12.56 19.18 34.28
N VAL A 9 -12.31 20.48 34.44
CA VAL A 9 -11.65 21.30 33.41
C VAL A 9 -10.22 20.83 33.18
N LEU A 10 -9.47 20.51 34.24
CA LEU A 10 -8.12 19.99 34.12
C LEU A 10 -8.09 18.63 33.40
N THR A 11 -8.99 17.71 33.75
CA THR A 11 -9.09 16.42 33.06
C THR A 11 -9.46 16.59 31.59
N ALA A 12 -10.42 17.47 31.28
CA ALA A 12 -10.79 17.76 29.89
C ALA A 12 -9.62 18.38 29.10
N ALA A 13 -8.85 19.28 29.72
CA ALA A 13 -7.66 19.86 29.11
C ALA A 13 -6.58 18.80 28.83
N LEU A 14 -6.34 17.89 29.78
CA LEU A 14 -5.37 16.80 29.62
C LEU A 14 -5.80 15.80 28.53
N VAL A 15 -7.09 15.45 28.48
CA VAL A 15 -7.64 14.56 27.43
C VAL A 15 -7.57 15.22 26.06
N GLY A 16 -7.90 16.51 25.96
CA GLY A 16 -7.83 17.25 24.69
C GLY A 16 -6.41 17.31 24.11
N ILE A 17 -5.40 17.53 24.96
CA ILE A 17 -3.99 17.53 24.53
C ILE A 17 -3.53 16.12 24.10
N GLY A 18 -4.01 15.07 24.78
CA GLY A 18 -3.69 13.69 24.41
C GLY A 18 -4.19 13.29 23.02
N TRP A 19 -5.32 13.85 22.58
CA TRP A 19 -5.96 13.48 21.31
C TRP A 19 -5.11 13.86 20.09
N ALA A 20 -4.56 15.08 20.06
CA ALA A 20 -3.73 15.54 18.95
C ALA A 20 -2.42 14.74 18.81
N GLY A 21 -1.86 14.28 19.93
CA GLY A 21 -0.67 13.42 19.92
C GLY A 21 -0.96 12.01 19.40
N LEU A 22 -2.14 11.46 19.72
CA LEU A 22 -2.56 10.15 19.23
C LEU A 22 -2.82 10.15 17.72
N ASP A 23 -3.49 11.19 17.21
CA ASP A 23 -3.78 11.34 15.79
C ASP A 23 -2.51 11.42 14.92
N HIS A 24 -1.49 12.15 15.40
CA HIS A 24 -0.20 12.21 14.72
C HIS A 24 0.55 10.88 14.76
N ALA A 25 0.55 10.20 15.92
CA ALA A 25 1.23 8.91 16.06
C ALA A 25 0.55 7.79 15.26
N ALA A 26 -0.78 7.81 15.17
CA ALA A 26 -1.57 6.88 14.36
C ALA A 26 -1.18 6.96 12.89
N ALA A 27 -1.03 8.18 12.38
CA ALA A 27 -0.66 8.39 10.99
C ALA A 27 0.76 8.01 10.65
N VAL A 28 1.74 8.40 11.45
CA VAL A 28 3.15 8.00 11.22
C VAL A 28 3.26 6.48 11.22
N ARG A 29 2.50 5.79 12.07
CA ARG A 29 2.43 4.33 12.07
C ARG A 29 1.81 3.77 10.79
N SER A 30 0.68 4.33 10.35
CA SER A 30 0.02 3.91 9.10
C SER A 30 0.88 4.17 7.86
N GLU A 31 1.54 5.33 7.79
CA GLU A 31 2.49 5.69 6.74
C GLU A 31 3.63 4.66 6.68
N GLN A 32 4.30 4.38 7.80
CA GLN A 32 5.35 3.37 7.88
C GLN A 32 4.85 1.97 7.47
N GLN A 33 3.61 1.62 7.85
CA GLN A 33 3.03 0.34 7.47
C GLN A 33 2.84 0.24 5.95
N VAL A 34 2.25 1.24 5.31
CA VAL A 34 2.06 1.28 3.85
C VAL A 34 3.41 1.30 3.12
N GLU A 35 4.38 2.09 3.58
CA GLU A 35 5.73 2.13 3.03
C GLU A 35 6.42 0.75 3.06
N ASN A 36 6.29 0.02 4.18
CA ASN A 36 6.82 -1.33 4.28
C ASN A 36 6.15 -2.30 3.30
N GLN A 37 4.84 -2.20 3.08
CA GLN A 37 4.12 -3.04 2.11
C GLN A 37 4.57 -2.74 0.68
N VAL A 38 4.70 -1.45 0.31
CA VAL A 38 5.20 -1.06 -1.01
C VAL A 38 6.65 -1.50 -1.22
N ALA A 39 7.50 -1.43 -0.19
CA ALA A 39 8.86 -1.93 -0.25
C ALA A 39 8.93 -3.47 -0.41
N ALA A 40 7.99 -4.22 0.20
CA ALA A 40 7.91 -5.66 0.00
C ALA A 40 7.51 -6.02 -1.45
N ILE A 41 6.56 -5.28 -2.02
CA ILE A 41 6.18 -5.42 -3.44
C ILE A 41 7.38 -5.11 -4.34
N ASP A 42 8.08 -3.99 -4.10
CA ASP A 42 9.27 -3.59 -4.85
C ASP A 42 10.35 -4.69 -4.82
N ALA A 43 10.71 -5.16 -3.63
CA ALA A 43 11.71 -6.20 -3.49
C ALA A 43 11.33 -7.51 -4.21
N ALA A 44 10.06 -7.93 -4.14
CA ALA A 44 9.60 -9.14 -4.82
C ALA A 44 9.52 -8.97 -6.34
N ALA A 45 9.07 -7.81 -6.82
CA ALA A 45 9.00 -7.49 -8.25
C ALA A 45 10.39 -7.39 -8.87
N VAL A 46 11.33 -6.70 -8.21
CA VAL A 46 12.74 -6.65 -8.62
C VAL A 46 13.36 -8.05 -8.58
N SER A 47 13.05 -8.85 -7.56
CA SER A 47 13.55 -10.22 -7.48
C SER A 47 13.07 -11.09 -8.65
N LEU A 48 11.82 -10.94 -9.07
CA LEU A 48 11.26 -11.64 -10.24
C LEU A 48 12.01 -11.23 -11.51
N LEU A 49 12.16 -9.92 -11.76
CA LEU A 49 12.86 -9.42 -12.94
C LEU A 49 14.34 -9.81 -12.98
N ALA A 50 15.02 -9.84 -11.83
CA ALA A 50 16.46 -10.03 -11.78
C ALA A 50 16.92 -11.49 -11.74
N ASN A 51 16.07 -12.40 -11.23
CA ASN A 51 16.50 -13.77 -10.93
C ASN A 51 15.69 -14.86 -11.63
N ASP A 52 14.51 -14.56 -12.17
CA ASP A 52 13.68 -15.54 -12.85
C ASP A 52 13.72 -15.30 -14.37
N ASP A 53 13.68 -16.38 -15.15
CA ASP A 53 13.66 -16.27 -16.61
C ASP A 53 12.29 -15.78 -17.09
N PRO A 54 12.23 -14.91 -18.11
CA PRO A 54 10.97 -14.45 -18.67
C PRO A 54 10.19 -15.62 -19.29
N PRO A 55 8.85 -15.63 -19.18
CA PRO A 55 8.05 -16.67 -19.80
C PRO A 55 8.22 -16.66 -21.32
N ALA A 56 8.28 -17.85 -21.90
CA ALA A 56 8.10 -17.98 -23.34
C ALA A 56 6.66 -17.61 -23.71
N THR A 57 6.46 -17.07 -24.92
CA THR A 57 5.15 -16.59 -25.38
C THR A 57 4.03 -17.61 -25.16
N GLY A 58 3.00 -17.21 -24.41
CA GLY A 58 1.84 -18.04 -24.10
C GLY A 58 2.03 -19.04 -22.97
N GLN A 59 3.11 -18.93 -22.19
CA GLN A 59 3.32 -19.68 -20.95
C GLN A 59 3.22 -18.76 -19.74
N ASP A 60 2.79 -19.33 -18.62
CA ASP A 60 2.77 -18.65 -17.33
C ASP A 60 4.20 -18.39 -16.85
N GLY A 61 4.51 -17.16 -16.45
CA GLY A 61 5.81 -16.82 -15.88
C GLY A 61 5.96 -17.15 -14.41
N ALA A 62 7.14 -16.82 -13.87
CA ALA A 62 7.45 -17.01 -12.45
C ALA A 62 6.51 -16.20 -11.56
N ARG A 63 6.09 -16.79 -10.43
CA ARG A 63 5.14 -16.18 -9.49
C ARG A 63 5.71 -16.03 -8.09
N ARG A 64 5.28 -14.98 -7.40
CA ARG A 64 5.49 -14.76 -5.96
C ARG A 64 4.16 -14.40 -5.33
N VAL A 65 3.85 -15.04 -4.21
CA VAL A 65 2.67 -14.72 -3.40
C VAL A 65 3.16 -13.93 -2.18
N LEU A 66 2.57 -12.76 -1.96
CA LEU A 66 2.88 -11.90 -0.83
C LEU A 66 1.64 -11.71 0.02
N GLU A 67 1.84 -11.65 1.32
CA GLU A 67 0.84 -11.22 2.28
C GLU A 67 1.16 -9.77 2.67
N LEU A 68 0.25 -8.86 2.36
CA LEU A 68 0.35 -7.45 2.68
C LEU A 68 -0.54 -7.15 3.89
N ASP A 69 -0.04 -6.34 4.81
CA ASP A 69 -0.79 -5.91 5.99
C ASP A 69 -1.07 -4.40 5.91
N PHE A 70 -2.32 -4.05 5.61
CA PHE A 70 -2.81 -2.68 5.51
C PHE A 70 -3.39 -2.17 6.83
N PRO A 71 -3.22 -0.87 7.14
CA PRO A 71 -3.76 -0.32 8.37
C PRO A 71 -5.30 -0.42 8.42
N HIS A 72 -5.82 -0.98 9.50
CA HIS A 72 -7.24 -1.31 9.65
C HIS A 72 -8.17 -0.09 9.85
N GLY A 73 -7.63 1.09 10.16
CA GLY A 73 -8.42 2.23 10.62
C GLY A 73 -8.88 2.07 12.08
N GLY A 74 -8.71 3.11 12.89
CA GLY A 74 -9.09 3.10 14.30
C GLY A 74 -8.34 4.13 15.14
N LEU A 75 -8.43 4.01 16.46
CA LEU A 75 -7.89 4.99 17.40
C LEU A 75 -6.36 5.15 17.32
N THR A 76 -5.65 4.18 16.75
CA THR A 76 -4.18 4.13 16.69
C THR A 76 -3.63 3.92 15.28
N SER A 77 -4.47 3.97 14.24
CA SER A 77 -4.04 3.81 12.85
C SER A 77 -5.10 4.41 11.92
N ASP A 78 -4.68 5.18 10.93
CA ASP A 78 -5.55 5.66 9.86
C ASP A 78 -5.60 4.63 8.72
N ALA A 79 -6.80 4.31 8.23
CA ALA A 79 -6.96 3.44 7.08
C ALA A 79 -6.55 4.18 5.80
N VAL A 80 -5.93 3.47 4.87
CA VAL A 80 -5.56 4.05 3.58
C VAL A 80 -6.82 4.36 2.78
N GLU A 81 -6.96 5.61 2.33
CA GLU A 81 -8.12 6.05 1.55
C GLU A 81 -7.93 5.67 0.09
N THR A 82 -6.78 6.02 -0.48
CA THR A 82 -6.40 5.64 -1.84
C THR A 82 -5.01 5.04 -1.86
N LEU A 83 -4.83 4.00 -2.69
CA LEU A 83 -3.53 3.42 -2.99
C LEU A 83 -3.55 2.93 -4.44
N HIS A 84 -2.86 3.65 -5.32
CA HIS A 84 -2.74 3.30 -6.73
C HIS A 84 -1.29 3.04 -7.09
N ILE A 85 -1.05 1.97 -7.86
CA ILE A 85 0.27 1.69 -8.43
C ILE A 85 0.16 1.80 -9.94
N ARG A 86 0.90 2.74 -10.52
CA ARG A 86 0.90 2.98 -11.97
C ARG A 86 2.28 2.79 -12.57
N PRO A 87 2.40 2.11 -13.72
CA PRO A 87 3.66 2.04 -14.45
C PRO A 87 3.97 3.38 -15.10
N THR A 88 5.26 3.66 -15.24
CA THR A 88 5.78 4.84 -15.93
C THR A 88 6.65 4.42 -17.11
N ALA A 89 7.02 5.37 -17.97
CA ALA A 89 7.83 5.11 -19.17
C ALA A 89 9.27 4.64 -18.87
N GLY A 90 9.72 4.65 -17.60
CA GLY A 90 11.10 4.32 -17.21
C GLY A 90 11.34 2.88 -16.74
N ASN A 91 10.46 1.92 -17.05
CA ASN A 91 10.47 0.56 -16.46
C ASN A 91 10.41 0.57 -14.92
N VAL A 92 9.76 1.59 -14.38
CA VAL A 92 9.49 1.76 -12.94
C VAL A 92 8.02 2.06 -12.75
N SER A 93 7.49 1.71 -11.59
CA SER A 93 6.14 2.07 -11.18
C SER A 93 6.19 3.11 -10.06
N VAL A 94 5.08 3.84 -9.94
CA VAL A 94 4.87 4.82 -8.88
C VAL A 94 3.65 4.41 -8.09
N ALA A 95 3.83 4.21 -6.79
CA ALA A 95 2.74 4.02 -5.84
C ALA A 95 2.35 5.38 -5.25
N GLU A 96 1.09 5.76 -5.39
CA GLU A 96 0.53 6.98 -4.83
C GLU A 96 -0.53 6.59 -3.81
N TYR A 97 -0.43 7.14 -2.60
CA TYR A 97 -1.39 6.86 -1.54
C TYR A 97 -1.78 8.10 -0.76
N THR A 98 -2.97 8.07 -0.16
CA THR A 98 -3.47 9.11 0.72
C THR A 98 -4.21 8.52 1.91
N PHE A 99 -4.25 9.29 2.99
CA PHE A 99 -5.12 9.08 4.14
C PHE A 99 -6.15 10.20 4.19
N ASP A 100 -7.28 9.97 4.87
CA ASP A 100 -8.38 10.93 4.97
C ASP A 100 -7.90 12.33 5.41
N GLY A 101 -8.14 13.32 4.56
CA GLY A 101 -7.76 14.72 4.82
C GLY A 101 -6.26 15.01 4.83
N ARG A 102 -5.41 14.07 4.40
CA ARG A 102 -3.94 14.23 4.38
C ARG A 102 -3.38 14.48 2.97
N ALA A 103 -2.10 14.83 2.92
CA ALA A 103 -1.39 15.00 1.66
C ALA A 103 -1.17 13.65 0.97
N THR A 104 -1.10 13.67 -0.35
CA THR A 104 -0.74 12.49 -1.15
C THR A 104 0.76 12.22 -1.02
N HIS A 105 1.10 10.97 -0.76
CA HIS A 105 2.47 10.47 -0.73
C HIS A 105 2.77 9.67 -2.00
N THR A 106 4.04 9.65 -2.38
CA THR A 106 4.49 9.01 -3.60
C THR A 106 5.75 8.19 -3.32
N LEU A 107 5.72 6.92 -3.71
CA LEU A 107 6.84 5.99 -3.61
C LEU A 107 7.17 5.44 -5.00
N THR A 108 8.45 5.22 -5.27
CA THR A 108 8.91 4.62 -6.52
C THR A 108 9.21 3.15 -6.31
N ILE A 109 8.73 2.33 -7.23
CA ILE A 109 8.98 0.89 -7.31
C ILE A 109 9.88 0.66 -8.52
N GLN A 110 11.02 0.01 -8.33
CA GLN A 110 12.06 -0.25 -9.34
C GLN A 110 11.70 -1.42 -10.27
N ALA A 111 10.40 -1.62 -10.52
CA ALA A 111 9.88 -2.59 -11.45
C ALA A 111 8.62 -2.05 -12.13
N PRO A 112 8.38 -2.38 -13.42
CA PRO A 112 7.14 -1.98 -14.09
C PRO A 112 6.01 -2.93 -13.67
N ILE A 113 5.17 -2.45 -12.77
CA ILE A 113 3.98 -3.15 -12.26
C ILE A 113 2.74 -2.76 -13.07
N ARG A 114 1.96 -3.76 -13.50
CA ARG A 114 0.67 -3.60 -14.18
C ARG A 114 -0.46 -4.31 -13.43
N ASP A 115 -1.70 -3.81 -13.55
CA ASP A 115 -2.88 -4.49 -13.03
C ASP A 115 -3.18 -5.77 -13.80
N GLY A 116 -3.29 -6.87 -13.05
CA GLY A 116 -3.69 -8.16 -13.58
C GLY A 116 -5.11 -8.58 -13.28
N ASN A 117 -5.85 -7.80 -12.51
CA ASN A 117 -7.22 -8.16 -12.11
C ASN A 117 -8.20 -7.85 -13.23
N THR A 118 -8.16 -6.62 -13.74
CA THR A 118 -9.08 -6.16 -14.77
C THR A 118 -8.48 -6.18 -16.16
N ASN A 119 -7.14 -6.10 -16.27
CA ASN A 119 -6.39 -5.90 -17.52
C ASN A 119 -6.95 -4.76 -18.39
N THR A 120 -7.76 -3.86 -17.81
CA THR A 120 -8.46 -2.79 -18.51
C THR A 120 -7.67 -1.49 -18.41
N THR A 121 -6.98 -1.29 -17.28
CA THR A 121 -6.01 -0.24 -17.07
C THR A 121 -4.68 -0.89 -16.67
N ALA A 122 -3.56 -0.18 -16.88
CA ALA A 122 -2.28 -0.63 -16.37
C ALA A 122 -2.10 -0.31 -14.86
N THR A 123 -3.05 0.42 -14.26
CA THR A 123 -2.98 0.91 -12.89
C THR A 123 -3.64 -0.08 -11.94
N VAL A 124 -2.88 -0.57 -10.97
CA VAL A 124 -3.40 -1.37 -9.86
C VAL A 124 -4.10 -0.43 -8.88
N ASP A 125 -5.30 -0.81 -8.45
CA ASP A 125 -6.04 -0.15 -7.38
C ASP A 125 -6.12 -1.06 -6.16
N LEU A 126 -5.56 -0.59 -5.04
CA LEU A 126 -5.60 -1.22 -3.71
C LEU A 126 -6.29 -0.29 -2.69
N SER A 127 -7.08 0.66 -3.15
CA SER A 127 -7.77 1.64 -2.31
C SER A 127 -8.79 0.97 -1.40
N GLY A 128 -8.83 1.39 -0.13
CA GLY A 128 -9.76 0.85 0.85
C GLY A 128 -9.43 -0.56 1.38
N GLU A 129 -8.32 -1.15 0.96
CA GLU A 129 -7.83 -2.40 1.56
C GLU A 129 -7.47 -2.18 3.03
N THR A 130 -7.91 -3.10 3.88
CA THR A 130 -7.68 -3.03 5.33
C THR A 130 -7.31 -4.40 5.88
N GLY A 131 -6.32 -4.43 6.76
CA GLY A 131 -5.79 -5.68 7.29
C GLY A 131 -5.02 -6.48 6.26
N THR A 132 -5.04 -7.79 6.45
CA THR A 132 -4.26 -8.72 5.65
C THR A 132 -4.91 -8.96 4.28
N ALA A 133 -4.19 -8.64 3.21
CA ALA A 133 -4.55 -8.96 1.85
C ALA A 133 -3.44 -9.80 1.21
N THR A 134 -3.80 -10.91 0.57
CA THR A 134 -2.84 -11.66 -0.26
C THR A 134 -2.78 -11.01 -1.64
N VAL A 135 -1.59 -10.88 -2.21
CA VAL A 135 -1.38 -10.48 -3.60
C VAL A 135 -0.47 -11.49 -4.31
N VAL A 136 -0.66 -11.62 -5.61
CA VAL A 136 0.15 -12.49 -6.47
C VAL A 136 0.85 -11.62 -7.51
N LEU A 137 2.17 -11.67 -7.50
CA LEU A 137 3.02 -11.07 -8.52
C LEU A 137 3.40 -12.16 -9.54
N THR A 138 3.22 -11.87 -10.82
CA THR A 138 3.60 -12.76 -11.93
C THR A 138 4.50 -12.01 -12.87
N LEU A 139 5.65 -12.60 -13.21
CA LEU A 139 6.52 -12.09 -14.28
C LEU A 139 5.87 -12.39 -15.62
N GLU A 140 5.67 -11.37 -16.44
CA GLU A 140 5.09 -11.46 -17.76
C GLU A 140 5.98 -10.77 -18.79
N ALA A 141 5.85 -11.15 -20.05
CA ALA A 141 6.58 -10.55 -21.15
C ALA A 141 5.65 -10.28 -22.33
N GLU A 142 5.60 -9.03 -22.78
CA GLU A 142 4.79 -8.59 -23.93
C GLU A 142 5.66 -7.74 -24.85
N ASP A 143 5.64 -8.04 -26.15
CA ASP A 143 6.45 -7.34 -27.17
C ASP A 143 7.96 -7.23 -26.84
N GLY A 144 8.48 -8.20 -26.09
CA GLY A 144 9.88 -8.23 -25.64
C GLY A 144 10.19 -7.32 -24.45
N ALA A 145 9.17 -6.70 -23.84
CA ALA A 145 9.27 -5.97 -22.60
C ALA A 145 8.74 -6.81 -21.43
N GLU A 146 9.57 -6.98 -20.41
CA GLU A 146 9.22 -7.67 -19.17
C GLU A 146 8.48 -6.72 -18.23
N TYR A 147 7.45 -7.24 -17.57
CA TYR A 147 6.71 -6.53 -16.54
C TYR A 147 6.21 -7.48 -15.47
N VAL A 148 5.83 -6.92 -14.32
CA VAL A 148 5.24 -7.68 -13.23
C VAL A 148 3.76 -7.38 -13.18
N GLU A 149 2.94 -8.40 -13.37
CA GLU A 149 1.50 -8.32 -13.19
C GLU A 149 1.17 -8.52 -11.71
N LEU A 150 0.42 -7.60 -11.12
CA LEU A 150 -0.07 -7.70 -9.73
C LEU A 150 -1.56 -8.04 -9.75
N ARG A 151 -1.90 -9.16 -9.12
CA ARG A 151 -3.26 -9.63 -8.93
C ARG A 151 -3.60 -9.69 -7.44
N VAL A 152 -4.80 -9.25 -7.09
CA VAL A 152 -5.40 -9.47 -5.78
C VAL A 152 -6.37 -10.63 -5.94
N PRO A 153 -6.02 -11.85 -5.51
CA PRO A 153 -6.95 -12.97 -5.58
C PRO A 153 -8.21 -12.62 -4.79
N THR A 154 -9.32 -12.44 -5.49
CA THR A 154 -10.62 -12.22 -4.88
C THR A 154 -11.06 -13.52 -4.23
N ASP A 155 -10.69 -13.75 -2.97
CA ASP A 155 -11.27 -14.82 -2.16
C ASP A 155 -12.65 -14.33 -1.70
N ARG A 156 -13.65 -14.43 -2.58
CA ARG A 156 -15.06 -14.23 -2.26
C ARG A 156 -15.97 -15.27 -2.91
#